data_AF-T1AL40-F1
#
_entry.id   AF-T1AL40-F1
#
_cell.length_a   1.000
_cell.length_b   1.000
_cell.length_c   1.000
_cell.angle_alpha   90.00
_cell.angle_beta   90.00
_cell.angle_gamma   90.00
#
_symmetry.space_group_name_H-M   'P 1'
#
loop_
_entity.id
_entity.type
_entity.pdbx_description
1 polymer ?
#
loop_
_entity_poly.entity_id
_entity_poly.type
_entity_poly.pdbx_seq_one_letter_code
_entity_poly.pdbx_strand_id
1 'polypeptide(L)'
;SDYLADQDAVEKFVRIVPEQIYTTDHWGCPWSRNADGMISQRDFGGMSFPRATFAADKTGFHVMQTLFSRCQKYDRIHFYNEFFVTSLIIDGGSFNALTAIHMKTGEFTVFQGKSLIFAAGGAGRLYKFSTYSHSVTGDGDAIAFRAGLPLKDMEFV
;
A
#
# COMPACT_ATOMS: atom_id res chain seq x y z
N SER A 1 -12.70 12.43 8.54
CA SER A 1 -11.81 12.20 9.68
C SER A 1 -12.37 12.74 10.99
N ASP A 2 -13.45 13.52 10.99
CA ASP A 2 -13.97 14.15 12.22
C ASP A 2 -12.88 14.90 13.01
N TYR A 3 -12.07 15.68 12.27
CA TYR A 3 -10.92 16.43 12.76
C TYR A 3 -9.76 15.62 13.38
N LEU A 4 -9.77 14.29 13.32
CA LEU A 4 -8.71 13.44 13.88
C LEU A 4 -7.45 13.34 13.00
N ALA A 5 -7.59 13.56 11.70
CA ALA A 5 -6.47 13.41 10.77
C ALA A 5 -5.42 14.51 10.96
N ASP A 6 -4.15 14.13 10.89
CA ASP A 6 -3.01 15.04 10.89
C ASP A 6 -3.07 15.93 9.63
N GLN A 7 -3.38 17.23 9.82
CA GLN A 7 -3.74 18.13 8.71
C GLN A 7 -2.59 18.39 7.74
N ASP A 8 -1.35 18.36 8.22
CA ASP A 8 -0.15 18.49 7.41
C ASP A 8 0.02 17.31 6.43
N ALA A 9 -0.27 16.09 6.88
CA ALA A 9 -0.29 14.90 6.03
C ALA A 9 -1.43 14.98 4.99
N VAL A 10 -2.62 15.44 5.40
CA VAL A 10 -3.76 15.64 4.49
C VAL A 10 -3.45 16.70 3.44
N GLU A 11 -2.87 17.84 3.82
CA GLU A 11 -2.48 18.90 2.89
C GLU A 11 -1.46 18.38 1.87
N LYS A 12 -0.43 17.68 2.33
CA LYS A 12 0.57 17.06 1.46
C LYS A 12 -0.08 16.08 0.48
N PHE A 13 -1.00 15.25 0.96
CA PHE A 13 -1.71 14.29 0.12
C PHE A 13 -2.51 14.99 -0.99
N VAL A 14 -3.36 15.96 -0.67
CA VAL A 14 -4.21 16.61 -1.67
C VAL A 14 -3.41 17.40 -2.72
N ARG A 15 -2.22 17.89 -2.36
CA ARG A 15 -1.31 18.55 -3.31
C ARG A 15 -0.62 17.56 -4.26
N ILE A 16 -0.26 16.38 -3.77
CA ILE A 16 0.51 15.38 -4.54
C ILE A 16 -0.38 14.51 -5.45
N VAL A 17 -1.62 14.20 -5.04
CA VAL A 17 -2.49 13.26 -5.76
C VAL A 17 -2.66 13.59 -7.26
N PRO A 18 -2.92 14.84 -7.69
CA PRO A 18 -3.07 15.15 -9.12
C PRO A 18 -1.82 14.77 -9.93
N GLU A 19 -0.63 15.05 -9.40
CA GLU A 19 0.64 14.68 -10.04
C GLU A 19 0.81 13.16 -10.13
N GLN A 20 0.40 12.41 -9.11
CA GLN A 20 0.49 10.94 -9.12
C GLN A 20 -0.49 10.32 -10.13
N ILE A 21 -1.68 10.90 -10.30
CA ILE A 21 -2.61 10.49 -11.35
C ILE A 21 -1.98 10.71 -12.73
N TYR A 22 -1.43 11.89 -13.02
CA TYR A 22 -0.75 12.13 -14.30
C TYR A 22 0.49 11.26 -14.48
N THR A 23 1.24 10.99 -13.42
CA THR A 23 2.42 10.11 -13.46
C THR A 23 2.03 8.70 -13.88
N THR A 24 1.00 8.13 -13.25
CA THR A 24 0.51 6.79 -13.61
C THR A 24 -0.12 6.76 -15.00
N ASP A 25 -0.77 7.85 -15.42
CA ASP A 25 -1.25 8.01 -16.79
C ASP A 25 -0.11 7.96 -17.82
N HIS A 26 0.96 8.73 -17.60
CA HIS A 26 2.16 8.71 -18.44
C HIS A 26 2.90 7.37 -18.40
N TRP A 27 2.76 6.59 -17.33
CA TRP A 27 3.27 5.22 -17.25
C TRP A 27 2.41 4.20 -17.99
N GLY A 28 1.24 4.60 -18.49
CA GLY A 28 0.35 3.77 -19.29
C GLY A 28 -0.84 3.19 -18.52
N CYS A 29 -1.16 3.69 -17.34
CA CYS A 29 -2.40 3.31 -16.66
C CYS A 29 -3.60 3.75 -17.51
N PRO A 30 -4.52 2.85 -17.90
CA PRO A 30 -5.61 3.15 -18.81
C PRO A 30 -6.77 3.86 -18.09
N TRP A 31 -6.53 5.07 -17.60
CA TRP A 31 -7.57 5.91 -17.04
C TRP A 31 -8.68 6.16 -18.08
N SER A 32 -9.94 6.02 -17.65
CA SER A 32 -11.10 6.32 -18.50
C SER A 32 -11.06 7.79 -18.94
N ARG A 33 -11.49 8.04 -20.18
CA ARG A 33 -11.38 9.36 -20.80
C ARG A 33 -12.76 9.95 -21.12
N ASN A 34 -12.85 11.27 -21.04
CA ASN A 34 -13.94 12.03 -21.61
C ASN A 34 -13.79 12.11 -23.15
N ALA A 35 -14.80 12.65 -23.83
CA ALA A 35 -14.77 12.82 -25.29
C ALA A 35 -13.64 13.74 -25.79
N ASP A 36 -13.16 14.66 -24.94
CA ASP A 36 -12.04 15.56 -25.22
C ASP A 36 -10.65 14.93 -24.94
N GLY A 37 -10.61 13.66 -24.50
CA GLY A 37 -9.38 12.94 -24.18
C GLY A 37 -8.83 13.18 -22.77
N MET A 38 -9.44 14.07 -21.99
CA MET A 38 -9.05 14.30 -20.59
C MET A 38 -9.44 13.12 -19.70
N ILE A 39 -8.71 12.93 -18.58
CA ILE A 39 -9.03 11.88 -17.60
C ILE A 39 -10.42 12.15 -17.01
N SER A 40 -11.29 11.15 -17.10
CA SER A 40 -12.65 11.20 -16.59
C SER A 40 -12.68 11.08 -15.07
N GLN A 41 -13.63 11.78 -14.46
CA GLN A 41 -13.89 11.79 -13.02
C GLN A 41 -15.37 11.52 -12.77
N ARG A 42 -15.69 10.85 -11.66
CA ARG A 42 -17.06 10.51 -11.28
C ARG A 42 -17.37 10.88 -9.83
N ASP A 43 -18.65 10.92 -9.52
CA ASP A 43 -19.13 11.04 -8.15
C ASP A 43 -18.73 9.80 -7.34
N PHE A 44 -18.15 10.03 -6.17
CA PHE A 44 -17.74 8.97 -5.25
C PHE A 44 -17.58 9.53 -3.83
N GLY A 45 -17.95 8.74 -2.81
CA GLY A 45 -17.65 9.06 -1.41
C GLY A 45 -18.29 10.34 -0.86
N GLY A 46 -19.45 10.75 -1.38
CA GLY A 46 -20.20 11.90 -0.84
C GLY A 46 -19.55 13.27 -1.07
N MET A 47 -18.64 13.38 -2.04
CA MET A 47 -17.99 14.65 -2.38
C MET A 47 -18.93 15.58 -3.15
N SER A 48 -18.81 16.89 -2.91
CA SER A 48 -19.61 17.92 -3.60
C SER A 48 -19.22 18.17 -5.07
N PHE A 49 -18.09 17.63 -5.52
CA PHE A 49 -17.61 17.76 -6.90
C PHE A 49 -16.94 16.45 -7.34
N PRO A 50 -17.19 15.97 -8.58
CA PRO A 50 -16.59 14.76 -9.11
C PRO A 50 -15.07 14.88 -9.18
N ARG A 51 -14.35 14.06 -8.40
CA ARG A 51 -12.88 14.05 -8.45
C ARG A 51 -12.25 12.65 -8.37
N ALA A 52 -13.07 11.61 -8.31
CA ALA A 52 -12.59 10.24 -8.31
C ALA A 52 -12.30 9.80 -9.75
N THR A 53 -11.03 9.64 -10.09
CA THR A 53 -10.59 9.04 -11.37
C THR A 53 -10.80 7.53 -11.35
N PHE A 54 -11.04 6.94 -12.52
CA PHE A 54 -11.32 5.52 -12.63
C PHE A 54 -10.80 4.93 -13.94
N ALA A 55 -10.52 3.63 -13.93
CA ALA A 55 -10.25 2.84 -15.13
C ALA A 55 -11.34 1.76 -15.22
N ALA A 56 -12.44 2.12 -15.89
CA ALA A 56 -13.67 1.35 -15.95
C ALA A 56 -14.11 0.88 -14.54
N ASP A 57 -14.25 -0.44 -14.34
CA ASP A 57 -14.63 -1.11 -13.11
C ASP A 57 -13.42 -1.73 -12.36
N LYS A 58 -12.19 -1.52 -12.85
CA LYS A 58 -10.98 -2.24 -12.41
C LYS A 58 -9.79 -1.31 -12.10
N THR A 59 -10.06 -0.13 -11.56
CA THR A 59 -9.02 0.88 -11.21
C THR A 59 -7.85 0.28 -10.43
N GLY A 60 -8.12 -0.44 -9.33
CA GLY A 60 -7.05 -1.01 -8.50
C GLY A 60 -6.17 -2.02 -9.25
N PHE A 61 -6.78 -2.86 -10.09
CA PHE A 61 -6.05 -3.83 -10.92
C PHE A 61 -5.11 -3.13 -11.90
N HIS A 62 -5.61 -2.13 -12.63
CA HIS A 62 -4.82 -1.40 -13.62
C HIS A 62 -3.68 -0.59 -13.00
N VAL A 63 -3.93 0.08 -11.86
CA VAL A 63 -2.88 0.81 -11.15
C VAL A 63 -1.80 -0.15 -10.65
N MET A 64 -2.18 -1.27 -10.00
CA MET A 64 -1.23 -2.28 -9.52
C MET A 64 -0.37 -2.85 -10.66
N GLN A 65 -0.99 -3.22 -11.78
CA GLN A 65 -0.26 -3.75 -12.92
C GLN A 65 0.70 -2.70 -13.51
N THR A 66 0.27 -1.44 -13.62
CA THR A 66 1.12 -0.34 -14.09
C THR A 66 2.34 -0.15 -13.19
N LEU A 67 2.15 -0.12 -11.86
CA LEU A 67 3.23 0.03 -10.90
C LEU A 67 4.19 -1.17 -10.92
N PHE A 68 3.67 -2.39 -10.94
CA PHE A 68 4.49 -3.60 -11.01
C PHE A 68 5.33 -3.66 -12.29
N SER A 69 4.70 -3.41 -13.45
CA SER A 69 5.41 -3.32 -14.73
C SER A 69 6.44 -2.19 -14.73
N ARG A 70 6.19 -1.08 -14.03
CA ARG A 70 7.16 0.01 -13.87
C ARG A 70 8.37 -0.44 -13.04
N CYS A 71 8.15 -1.14 -11.93
CA CYS A 71 9.24 -1.66 -11.10
C CYS A 71 10.14 -2.64 -11.86
N GLN A 72 9.59 -3.47 -12.75
CA GLN A 72 10.39 -4.40 -13.56
C GLN A 72 11.38 -3.72 -14.51
N LYS A 73 11.23 -2.41 -14.77
CA LYS A 73 12.19 -1.64 -15.59
C LYS A 73 13.47 -1.26 -14.84
N TYR A 74 13.55 -1.55 -13.55
CA TYR A 74 14.68 -1.18 -12.69
C TYR A 74 15.42 -2.44 -12.20
N ASP A 75 16.62 -2.67 -12.71
CA ASP A 75 17.44 -3.84 -12.36
C ASP A 75 17.88 -3.89 -10.89
N ARG A 76 17.78 -2.74 -10.20
CA ARG A 76 18.12 -2.60 -8.77
C ARG A 76 16.99 -3.02 -7.83
N ILE A 77 15.81 -3.37 -8.35
CA ILE A 77 14.68 -3.85 -7.57
C ILE A 77 14.69 -5.38 -7.61
N HIS A 78 14.87 -5.99 -6.45
CA HIS A 78 14.80 -7.44 -6.29
C HIS A 78 13.48 -7.83 -5.63
N PHE A 79 12.73 -8.74 -6.28
CA PHE A 79 11.48 -9.26 -5.76
C PHE A 79 11.72 -10.61 -5.06
N TYR A 80 11.50 -10.64 -3.75
CA TYR A 80 11.48 -11.86 -2.95
C TYR A 80 10.04 -12.34 -2.80
N ASN A 81 9.52 -12.96 -3.86
CA ASN A 81 8.15 -13.47 -3.87
C ASN A 81 8.00 -14.67 -2.93
N GLU A 82 6.81 -14.81 -2.32
CA GLU A 82 6.49 -15.92 -1.41
C GLU A 82 7.43 -16.01 -0.18
N PHE A 83 7.97 -14.89 0.28
CA PHE A 83 8.60 -14.76 1.59
C PHE A 83 7.61 -14.20 2.61
N PHE A 84 7.40 -14.93 3.71
CA PHE A 84 6.58 -14.49 4.83
C PHE A 84 7.48 -13.93 5.93
N VAL A 85 7.37 -12.62 6.18
CA VAL A 85 8.13 -11.95 7.25
C VAL A 85 7.60 -12.39 8.61
N THR A 86 8.49 -12.74 9.53
CA THR A 86 8.13 -13.29 10.85
C THR A 86 8.47 -12.35 12.01
N SER A 87 9.57 -11.58 11.90
CA SER A 87 9.95 -10.60 12.92
C SER A 87 10.82 -9.46 12.36
N LEU A 88 10.89 -8.36 13.12
CA LEU A 88 11.86 -7.29 12.93
C LEU A 88 12.97 -7.39 13.98
N ILE A 89 14.19 -7.08 13.58
CA ILE A 89 15.36 -6.95 14.44
C ILE A 89 15.63 -5.46 14.58
N ILE A 90 15.28 -4.92 15.75
CA ILE A 90 15.49 -3.53 16.14
C ILE A 90 16.51 -3.53 17.28
N ASP A 91 17.55 -2.71 17.15
CA ASP A 91 18.58 -2.53 18.15
C ASP A 91 18.85 -1.03 18.35
N GLY A 92 18.99 -0.59 19.60
CA GLY A 92 19.16 0.83 19.91
C GLY A 92 18.08 1.76 19.33
N GLY A 93 16.85 1.24 19.12
CA GLY A 93 15.74 1.97 18.50
C GLY A 93 15.84 2.11 16.97
N SER A 94 16.80 1.46 16.33
CA SER A 94 17.00 1.48 14.88
C SER A 94 16.71 0.12 14.25
N PHE A 95 16.11 0.12 13.05
CA PHE A 95 15.93 -1.09 12.25
C PHE A 95 17.29 -1.60 11.74
N ASN A 96 17.57 -2.89 11.95
CA ASN A 96 18.79 -3.53 11.47
C ASN A 96 18.52 -4.62 10.42
N ALA A 97 17.47 -5.42 10.63
CA ALA A 97 17.14 -6.54 9.76
C ALA A 97 15.70 -7.01 9.99
N LEU A 98 15.21 -7.86 9.09
CA LEU A 98 13.99 -8.66 9.29
C LEU A 98 14.28 -10.13 9.11
N THR A 99 13.45 -10.98 9.72
CA THR A 99 13.47 -12.43 9.48
C THR A 99 12.26 -12.83 8.66
N ALA A 100 12.43 -13.82 7.78
CA ALA A 100 11.36 -14.33 6.94
C ALA A 100 11.54 -15.82 6.63
N ILE A 101 10.46 -16.46 6.21
CA ILE A 101 10.45 -17.85 5.75
C ILE A 101 10.02 -17.87 4.29
N HIS A 102 10.79 -18.54 3.44
CA HIS A 102 10.37 -18.82 2.07
C HIS A 102 9.28 -19.90 2.08
N MET A 103 8.06 -19.55 1.68
CA MET A 103 6.86 -20.36 1.91
C MET A 103 6.89 -21.71 1.19
N LYS A 104 7.58 -21.80 0.05
CA LYS A 104 7.67 -23.04 -0.73
C LYS A 104 8.71 -24.03 -0.19
N THR A 105 9.84 -23.54 0.33
CA THR A 105 10.95 -24.40 0.76
C THR A 105 11.06 -24.55 2.27
N GLY A 106 10.43 -23.64 3.04
CA GLY A 106 10.59 -23.54 4.48
C GLY A 106 11.94 -22.92 4.90
N GLU A 107 12.73 -22.39 3.96
CA GLU A 107 14.02 -21.78 4.26
C GLU A 107 13.83 -20.52 5.11
N PHE A 108 14.52 -20.47 6.25
CA PHE A 108 14.56 -19.29 7.11
C PHE A 108 15.68 -18.35 6.67
N THR A 109 15.37 -17.08 6.47
CA THR A 109 16.28 -16.08 5.92
C THR A 109 16.27 -14.81 6.76
N VAL A 110 17.45 -14.21 6.93
CA VAL A 110 17.62 -12.88 7.53
C VAL A 110 17.92 -11.88 6.42
N PHE A 111 17.09 -10.85 6.29
CA PHE A 111 17.30 -9.75 5.37
C PHE A 111 17.83 -8.54 6.13
N GLN A 112 19.11 -8.24 5.96
CA GLN A 112 19.74 -7.07 6.56
C GLN A 112 19.57 -5.83 5.66
N GLY A 113 19.23 -4.70 6.27
CA GLY A 113 19.01 -3.45 5.54
C GLY A 113 19.14 -2.22 6.44
N LYS A 114 19.46 -1.08 5.84
CA LYS A 114 19.59 0.19 6.58
C LYS A 114 18.25 0.86 6.91
N SER A 115 17.20 0.45 6.20
CA SER A 115 15.88 1.05 6.30
C SER A 115 14.83 0.04 5.86
N LEU A 116 13.67 0.07 6.50
CA LEU A 116 12.51 -0.72 6.14
C LEU A 116 11.32 0.21 5.87
N ILE A 117 10.64 0.01 4.74
CA ILE A 117 9.31 0.55 4.50
C ILE A 117 8.34 -0.61 4.67
N PHE A 118 7.29 -0.39 5.46
CA PHE A 118 6.33 -1.41 5.80
C PHE A 118 4.98 -1.10 5.15
N ALA A 119 4.51 -2.00 4.27
CA ALA A 119 3.30 -1.83 3.46
C ALA A 119 2.53 -3.16 3.35
N ALA A 120 2.22 -3.76 4.50
CA ALA A 120 1.74 -5.14 4.62
C ALA A 120 0.21 -5.32 4.52
N GLY A 121 -0.53 -4.27 4.15
CA GLY A 121 -2.00 -4.26 4.17
C GLY A 121 -2.54 -3.88 5.55
N GLY A 122 -3.77 -4.30 5.87
CA GLY A 122 -4.42 -4.09 7.17
C GLY A 122 -4.90 -5.38 7.83
N ALA A 123 -5.87 -5.28 8.73
CA ALA A 123 -6.34 -6.39 9.57
C ALA A 123 -7.80 -6.82 9.31
N GLY A 124 -8.31 -6.63 8.08
CA GLY A 124 -9.71 -6.87 7.73
C GLY A 124 -10.21 -8.31 7.93
N ARG A 125 -9.30 -9.30 8.04
CA ARG A 125 -9.64 -10.71 8.33
C ARG A 125 -9.77 -11.07 9.81
N LEU A 126 -9.64 -10.10 10.71
CA LEU A 126 -10.08 -10.28 12.10
C LEU A 126 -11.61 -10.46 12.21
N TYR A 127 -12.36 -9.96 11.22
CA TYR A 127 -13.82 -10.04 11.17
C TYR A 127 -14.29 -11.22 10.31
N LYS A 128 -15.29 -11.94 10.81
CA LYS A 128 -15.86 -13.13 10.14
C LYS A 128 -16.39 -12.83 8.75
N PHE A 129 -17.13 -11.73 8.59
CA PHE A 129 -17.69 -11.29 7.31
C PHE A 129 -16.92 -10.05 6.85
N SER A 130 -16.20 -10.18 5.74
CA SER A 130 -15.26 -9.16 5.29
C SER A 130 -15.10 -9.21 3.77
N THR A 131 -14.95 -8.05 3.14
CA THR A 131 -14.67 -7.91 1.70
C THR A 131 -13.18 -8.07 1.38
N TYR A 132 -12.32 -8.10 2.40
CA TYR A 132 -10.89 -8.21 2.24
C TYR A 132 -10.47 -9.58 1.67
N SER A 133 -9.32 -9.62 0.98
CA SER A 133 -8.67 -10.89 0.62
C SER A 133 -8.36 -11.73 1.87
N HIS A 134 -8.25 -13.05 1.72
CA HIS A 134 -7.83 -13.96 2.79
C HIS A 134 -6.41 -13.69 3.29
N SER A 135 -5.60 -12.96 2.52
CA SER A 135 -4.23 -12.59 2.87
C SER A 135 -4.11 -11.33 3.74
N VAL A 136 -5.21 -10.63 4.05
CA VAL A 136 -5.17 -9.34 4.78
C VAL A 136 -5.51 -9.55 6.26
N THR A 137 -4.57 -10.17 6.96
CA THR A 137 -4.68 -10.79 8.29
C THR A 137 -4.14 -9.95 9.45
N GLY A 138 -3.57 -8.76 9.17
CA GLY A 138 -2.95 -7.92 10.21
C GLY A 138 -1.58 -8.42 10.66
N ASP A 139 -0.95 -9.34 9.90
CA ASP A 139 0.36 -9.89 10.25
C ASP A 139 1.41 -8.79 10.40
N GLY A 140 1.35 -7.78 9.51
CA GLY A 140 2.22 -6.64 9.58
C GLY A 140 2.08 -5.87 10.89
N ASP A 141 0.86 -5.45 11.21
CA ASP A 141 0.56 -4.70 12.43
C ASP A 141 1.04 -5.48 13.67
N ALA A 142 0.81 -6.80 13.68
CA ALA A 142 1.26 -7.68 14.75
C ALA A 142 2.79 -7.78 14.84
N ILE A 143 3.51 -7.83 13.71
CA ILE A 143 4.97 -7.82 13.66
C ILE A 143 5.53 -6.50 14.22
N ALA A 144 4.98 -5.37 13.79
CA ALA A 144 5.40 -4.05 14.25
C ALA A 144 5.14 -3.88 15.77
N PHE A 145 3.96 -4.28 16.23
CA PHE A 145 3.59 -4.23 17.65
C PHE A 145 4.50 -5.10 18.51
N ARG A 146 4.80 -6.34 18.09
CA ARG A 146 5.76 -7.23 18.80
C ARG A 146 7.17 -6.66 18.82
N ALA A 147 7.55 -5.84 17.85
CA ALA A 147 8.82 -5.14 17.81
C ALA A 147 8.84 -3.87 18.70
N GLY A 148 7.76 -3.58 19.43
CA GLY A 148 7.64 -2.43 20.33
C GLY A 148 7.26 -1.12 19.63
N LEU A 149 6.83 -1.17 18.37
CA LEU A 149 6.35 0.00 17.65
C LEU A 149 4.89 0.29 18.00
N PRO A 150 4.52 1.58 18.19
CA PRO A 150 3.14 1.94 18.47
C PRO A 150 2.27 1.74 17.22
N LEU A 151 1.06 1.23 17.45
CA LEU A 151 -0.04 1.28 16.47
C LEU A 151 -0.98 2.41 16.89
N LYS A 152 -1.50 3.17 15.93
CA LYS A 152 -2.34 4.36 16.15
C LYS A 152 -3.74 4.12 15.56
N ASP A 153 -4.77 4.56 16.29
CA ASP A 153 -6.17 4.64 15.85
C ASP A 153 -6.75 3.30 15.33
N MET A 154 -6.33 2.18 15.91
CA MET A 154 -6.73 0.82 15.48
C MET A 154 -8.22 0.51 15.71
N GLU A 155 -8.91 1.31 16.52
CA GLU A 155 -10.33 1.22 16.79
C GLU A 155 -11.23 1.71 15.64
N PHE A 156 -10.67 2.45 14.67
CA PHE A 156 -11.40 2.93 13.50
C PHE A 156 -11.41 1.87 12.39
N VAL A 157 -12.48 1.06 12.34
CA VAL A 157 -12.68 -0.06 11.39
C VAL A 157 -13.78 0.23 10.38
#